data_AF-A0A080LR76-F1
#
_entry.id   AF-A0A080LR76-F1
#
_cell.length_a   1.000
_cell.length_b   1.000
_cell.length_c   1.000
_cell.angle_alpha   90.00
_cell.angle_beta   90.00
_cell.angle_gamma   90.00
#
_symmetry.space_group_name_H-M   'P 1'
#
loop_
_entity.id
_entity.type
_entity.pdbx_description
1 polymer ?
#
loop_
_entity_poly.entity_id
_entity_poly.type
_entity_poly.pdbx_seq_one_letter_code
_entity_poly.pdbx_strand_id
1 'polypeptide(L)'
;MSERRQTLIVSDLHLGGGAADPGDDHVYQNRQLERFVRQRLASPAGQAGGIELFFNGDFLEFAQVRPQAYRSPSADYWCSEPESLEKLEAILAGHDHSFAALNDFQAAGNRVTLAAGNHDVDLCWPAVRKRLRARIGPGLRFETGVDWVERHDGRLHIGHGHLEDPANRFKHWSAPILQAPDGARLEMCPGTLFMVRFVNGLEARYPFADNLHPVQNLATVLLREDTGGFASAGWMLLKFIARHAKTLGASEASDVGRRLLARLREDDDFAQRLAAACRLLGAERSPESVRRDVSDEDSLAELMRQLFAVVPPDDWQALFARRPAAVLGAAGSKTLGTIVGARHFGRKTLRDLAQRRFDACPAAQVVVMGHTHLPDDQPFDNGRYLNPGSWTRYLDLEKHPPLRLDDLRDESRFPYELNYVVVEATETDSRLVARRECFEKSG
;
A
#
# COMPACT_ATOMS: atom_id res chain seq x y z
N MET A 1 -10.52 -16.89 30.19
CA MET A 1 -10.82 -17.99 29.24
C MET A 1 -10.45 -17.62 27.80
N SER A 2 -9.36 -16.86 27.60
CA SER A 2 -8.43 -17.09 26.47
C SER A 2 -7.82 -18.48 26.74
N GLU A 3 -7.72 -19.44 25.81
CA GLU A 3 -6.40 -19.77 25.22
C GLU A 3 -6.46 -21.04 24.33
N ARG A 4 -7.54 -21.29 23.59
CA ARG A 4 -7.55 -22.42 22.60
C ARG A 4 -8.19 -22.10 21.26
N ARG A 5 -8.33 -20.83 20.92
CA ARG A 5 -8.83 -20.50 19.58
C ARG A 5 -7.71 -20.67 18.57
N GLN A 6 -8.02 -21.38 17.48
CA GLN A 6 -7.21 -21.38 16.28
C GLN A 6 -7.23 -19.96 15.70
N THR A 7 -6.06 -19.38 15.42
CA THR A 7 -5.94 -18.07 14.76
C THR A 7 -5.63 -18.30 13.29
N LEU A 8 -6.55 -17.89 12.40
CA LEU A 8 -6.36 -17.84 10.96
C LEU A 8 -6.02 -16.41 10.57
N ILE A 9 -4.87 -16.21 9.93
CA ILE A 9 -4.37 -14.88 9.57
C ILE A 9 -4.31 -14.78 8.05
N VAL A 10 -4.99 -13.78 7.49
CA VAL A 10 -4.95 -13.38 6.09
C VAL A 10 -4.49 -11.93 6.01
N SER A 11 -3.96 -11.49 4.87
CA SER A 11 -3.37 -10.17 4.71
C SER A 11 -3.50 -9.71 3.26
N ASP A 12 -3.51 -8.40 3.03
CA ASP A 12 -3.37 -7.79 1.69
C ASP A 12 -4.42 -8.34 0.70
N LEU A 13 -5.70 -8.14 1.05
CA LEU A 13 -6.85 -8.55 0.23
C LEU A 13 -7.32 -7.46 -0.71
N HIS A 14 -7.19 -6.19 -0.31
CA HIS A 14 -7.61 -5.02 -1.09
C HIS A 14 -9.03 -5.14 -1.66
N LEU A 15 -10.01 -5.45 -0.80
CA LEU A 15 -11.41 -5.50 -1.23
C LEU A 15 -11.88 -4.12 -1.71
N GLY A 16 -12.14 -4.02 -3.00
CA GLY A 16 -12.62 -2.82 -3.65
C GLY A 16 -14.15 -2.75 -3.74
N GLY A 17 -14.67 -2.03 -4.73
CA GLY A 17 -16.10 -1.84 -4.97
C GLY A 17 -16.74 -2.94 -5.82
N GLY A 18 -16.09 -4.10 -5.96
CA GLY A 18 -16.52 -5.20 -6.81
C GLY A 18 -16.56 -4.80 -8.28
N ALA A 19 -17.38 -5.49 -9.09
CA ALA A 19 -17.44 -5.28 -10.54
C ALA A 19 -17.82 -3.84 -10.97
N ALA A 20 -18.43 -3.05 -10.09
CA ALA A 20 -18.85 -1.68 -10.39
C ALA A 20 -17.72 -0.65 -10.22
N ASP A 21 -16.74 -0.95 -9.37
CA ASP A 21 -15.63 -0.05 -9.01
C ASP A 21 -14.48 -0.86 -8.42
N PRO A 22 -13.82 -1.73 -9.22
CA PRO A 22 -12.96 -2.78 -8.68
C PRO A 22 -11.73 -2.22 -7.95
N GLY A 23 -11.04 -1.20 -8.47
CA GLY A 23 -9.69 -0.89 -7.97
C GLY A 23 -8.78 -2.13 -8.04
N ASP A 24 -7.94 -2.35 -7.02
CA ASP A 24 -7.00 -3.48 -6.83
C ASP A 24 -7.71 -4.77 -6.36
N ASP A 25 -9.04 -4.81 -6.50
CA ASP A 25 -9.87 -5.97 -6.23
C ASP A 25 -9.63 -7.06 -7.28
N HIS A 26 -8.60 -7.87 -7.07
CA HIS A 26 -8.32 -9.02 -7.93
C HIS A 26 -9.10 -10.28 -7.52
N VAL A 27 -10.01 -10.16 -6.54
CA VAL A 27 -10.69 -11.30 -5.87
C VAL A 27 -12.21 -11.31 -6.12
N TYR A 28 -12.79 -10.29 -6.75
CA TYR A 28 -14.25 -10.27 -6.98
C TYR A 28 -14.76 -11.40 -7.89
N GLN A 29 -13.93 -11.92 -8.79
CA GLN A 29 -14.40 -12.76 -9.90
C GLN A 29 -14.94 -14.12 -9.43
N ASN A 30 -14.38 -14.72 -8.36
CA ASN A 30 -14.72 -16.08 -7.92
C ASN A 30 -15.21 -16.17 -6.48
N ARG A 31 -15.53 -15.02 -5.85
CA ARG A 31 -15.99 -14.93 -4.46
C ARG A 31 -15.09 -15.70 -3.48
N GLN A 32 -13.76 -15.64 -3.68
CA GLN A 32 -12.84 -16.50 -2.92
C GLN A 32 -12.94 -16.27 -1.41
N LEU A 33 -13.10 -15.01 -0.97
CA LEU A 33 -13.27 -14.71 0.46
C LEU A 33 -14.55 -15.33 1.04
N GLU A 34 -15.69 -15.21 0.36
CA GLU A 34 -16.94 -15.87 0.78
C GLU A 34 -16.71 -17.38 0.92
N ARG A 35 -16.16 -18.03 -0.11
CA ARG A 35 -15.92 -19.48 -0.12
C ARG A 35 -14.99 -19.90 1.01
N PHE A 36 -13.91 -19.16 1.22
CA PHE A 36 -12.97 -19.40 2.30
C PHE A 36 -13.65 -19.32 3.67
N VAL A 37 -14.35 -18.21 3.96
CA VAL A 37 -15.03 -18.00 5.24
C VAL A 37 -16.10 -19.07 5.48
N ARG A 38 -16.89 -19.42 4.46
CA ARG A 38 -17.90 -20.48 4.52
C ARG A 38 -17.28 -21.85 4.79
N GLN A 39 -16.15 -22.17 4.15
CA GLN A 39 -15.43 -23.41 4.39
C GLN A 39 -14.86 -23.47 5.82
N ARG A 40 -14.31 -22.36 6.32
CA ARG A 40 -13.81 -22.29 7.71
C ARG A 40 -14.95 -22.39 8.72
N LEU A 41 -16.09 -21.76 8.45
CA LEU A 41 -17.30 -21.87 9.26
C LEU A 41 -17.78 -23.31 9.36
N ALA A 42 -17.78 -24.06 8.25
CA ALA A 42 -18.23 -25.44 8.20
C ALA A 42 -17.28 -26.44 8.88
N SER A 43 -16.06 -26.03 9.25
CA SER A 43 -15.12 -26.88 9.97
C SER A 43 -15.57 -27.15 11.41
N PRO A 44 -15.11 -28.24 12.06
CA PRO A 44 -15.44 -28.52 13.47
C PRO A 44 -15.08 -27.36 14.42
N ALA A 45 -13.92 -26.73 14.20
CA ALA A 45 -13.49 -25.57 15.00
C ALA A 45 -14.41 -24.35 14.76
N GLY A 46 -14.83 -24.12 13.51
CA GLY A 46 -15.74 -23.03 13.16
C GLY A 46 -17.15 -23.21 13.75
N GLN A 47 -17.70 -24.42 13.69
CA GLN A 47 -19.00 -24.73 14.32
C GLN A 47 -18.97 -24.63 15.84
N ALA A 48 -17.79 -24.79 16.47
CA ALA A 48 -17.60 -24.64 17.90
C ALA A 48 -17.31 -23.18 18.35
N GLY A 49 -17.31 -22.20 17.44
CA GLY A 49 -16.91 -20.81 17.76
C GLY A 49 -15.43 -20.69 18.16
N GLY A 50 -14.62 -21.65 17.72
CA GLY A 50 -13.24 -21.88 18.12
C GLY A 50 -12.20 -21.16 17.26
N ILE A 51 -12.61 -20.33 16.29
CA ILE A 51 -11.68 -19.67 15.36
C ILE A 51 -11.66 -18.14 15.60
N GLU A 52 -10.48 -17.53 15.51
CA GLU A 52 -10.30 -16.11 15.20
C GLU A 52 -9.82 -15.97 13.75
N LEU A 53 -10.59 -15.30 12.91
CA LEU A 53 -10.14 -14.83 11.60
C LEU A 53 -9.59 -13.40 11.76
N PHE A 54 -8.29 -13.27 11.54
CA PHE A 54 -7.53 -12.04 11.71
C PHE A 54 -7.09 -11.52 10.33
N PHE A 55 -7.57 -10.35 9.95
CA PHE A 55 -7.12 -9.63 8.76
C PHE A 55 -5.95 -8.71 9.16
N ASN A 56 -4.74 -9.06 8.75
CA ASN A 56 -3.49 -8.38 9.13
C ASN A 56 -3.17 -7.19 8.22
N GLY A 57 -4.11 -6.25 8.12
CA GLY A 57 -3.97 -5.08 7.28
C GLY A 57 -4.19 -5.32 5.80
N ASP A 58 -4.35 -4.20 5.13
CA ASP A 58 -4.72 -4.03 3.73
C ASP A 58 -5.91 -4.92 3.33
N PHE A 59 -6.97 -4.86 4.15
CA PHE A 59 -8.21 -5.59 3.90
C PHE A 59 -9.13 -4.88 2.91
N LEU A 60 -9.21 -3.55 2.98
CA LEU A 60 -10.16 -2.71 2.23
C LEU A 60 -9.41 -1.71 1.34
N GLU A 61 -9.80 -1.58 0.08
CA GLU A 61 -9.13 -0.71 -0.88
C GLU A 61 -9.76 0.70 -0.91
N PHE A 62 -9.42 1.52 0.08
CA PHE A 62 -9.93 2.90 0.17
C PHE A 62 -9.26 3.88 -0.79
N ALA A 63 -8.01 3.63 -1.23
CA ALA A 63 -7.28 4.58 -2.05
C ALA A 63 -7.88 4.66 -3.47
N GLN A 64 -8.31 3.53 -4.02
CA GLN A 64 -8.78 3.46 -5.39
C GLN A 64 -10.30 3.50 -5.54
N VAL A 65 -11.06 2.92 -4.62
CA VAL A 65 -12.53 2.93 -4.72
C VAL A 65 -13.08 4.35 -4.58
N ARG A 66 -14.03 4.73 -5.43
CA ARG A 66 -14.65 6.06 -5.46
C ARG A 66 -13.60 7.18 -5.37
N PRO A 67 -12.66 7.29 -6.31
CA PRO A 67 -11.56 8.26 -6.21
C PRO A 67 -12.08 9.71 -6.10
N GLN A 68 -13.23 10.00 -6.71
CA GLN A 68 -13.94 11.29 -6.63
C GLN A 68 -14.48 11.66 -5.24
N ALA A 69 -14.59 10.70 -4.32
CA ALA A 69 -15.01 10.98 -2.95
C ALA A 69 -13.93 11.74 -2.18
N TYR A 70 -12.65 11.57 -2.52
CA TYR A 70 -11.55 12.31 -1.92
C TYR A 70 -11.45 13.72 -2.53
N ARG A 71 -11.76 14.75 -1.74
CA ARG A 71 -11.88 16.13 -2.25
C ARG A 71 -10.74 17.04 -1.81
N SER A 72 -9.85 16.59 -0.91
CA SER A 72 -8.76 17.43 -0.39
C SER A 72 -7.68 17.66 -1.45
N PRO A 73 -7.33 18.92 -1.77
CA PRO A 73 -6.17 19.25 -2.58
C PRO A 73 -4.89 19.29 -1.72
N SER A 74 -4.72 18.32 -0.81
CA SER A 74 -3.59 18.28 0.14
C SER A 74 -2.68 17.09 -0.09
N ALA A 75 -1.38 17.33 0.11
CA ALA A 75 -0.36 16.30 0.18
C ALA A 75 -0.19 15.73 1.60
N ASP A 76 -0.83 16.34 2.59
CA ASP A 76 -0.70 16.01 4.02
C ASP A 76 -1.98 15.40 4.61
N TYR A 77 -3.13 15.62 3.98
CA TYR A 77 -4.43 15.21 4.51
C TYR A 77 -5.18 14.30 3.54
N TRP A 78 -5.47 13.08 3.99
CA TRP A 78 -6.32 12.12 3.34
C TRP A 78 -7.81 12.35 3.68
N CYS A 79 -8.65 11.32 3.52
CA CYS A 79 -10.10 11.40 3.66
C CYS A 79 -10.55 11.89 5.05
N SER A 80 -11.60 12.69 5.05
CA SER A 80 -12.44 12.97 6.21
C SER A 80 -13.40 11.82 6.48
N GLU A 81 -13.99 11.76 7.68
CA GLU A 81 -14.92 10.68 8.07
C GLU A 81 -16.09 10.49 7.07
N PRO A 82 -16.75 11.55 6.54
CA PRO A 82 -17.80 11.37 5.53
C PRO A 82 -17.29 10.81 4.18
N GLU A 83 -16.10 11.21 3.74
CA GLU A 83 -15.50 10.72 2.49
C GLU A 83 -15.12 9.23 2.63
N SER A 84 -14.55 8.84 3.78
CA SER A 84 -14.26 7.44 4.12
C SER A 84 -15.52 6.58 4.15
N LEU A 85 -16.64 7.10 4.66
CA LEU A 85 -17.92 6.40 4.66
C LEU A 85 -18.47 6.20 3.23
N GLU A 86 -18.38 7.22 2.38
CA GLU A 86 -18.81 7.13 0.98
C GLU A 86 -18.05 6.02 0.23
N LYS A 87 -16.73 5.93 0.43
CA LYS A 87 -15.88 4.86 -0.10
C LYS A 87 -16.25 3.50 0.49
N LEU A 88 -16.44 3.41 1.80
CA LEU A 88 -16.84 2.16 2.48
C LEU A 88 -18.16 1.60 1.93
N GLU A 89 -19.18 2.43 1.69
CA GLU A 89 -20.45 1.93 1.17
C GLU A 89 -20.30 1.26 -0.20
N ALA A 90 -19.42 1.79 -1.07
CA ALA A 90 -19.10 1.16 -2.33
C ALA A 90 -18.44 -0.21 -2.14
N ILE A 91 -17.48 -0.32 -1.22
CA ILE A 91 -16.80 -1.60 -0.90
C ILE A 91 -17.80 -2.64 -0.35
N LEU A 92 -18.66 -2.22 0.58
CA LEU A 92 -19.68 -3.09 1.16
C LEU A 92 -20.67 -3.59 0.11
N ALA A 93 -21.08 -2.73 -0.82
CA ALA A 93 -21.97 -3.09 -1.91
C ALA A 93 -21.31 -4.06 -2.91
N GLY A 94 -20.01 -3.86 -3.20
CA GLY A 94 -19.22 -4.71 -4.10
C GLY A 94 -19.07 -6.15 -3.61
N HIS A 95 -19.00 -6.35 -2.29
CA HIS A 95 -18.71 -7.65 -1.68
C HIS A 95 -19.74 -8.10 -0.65
N ASP A 96 -21.03 -7.85 -0.90
CA ASP A 96 -22.11 -8.16 0.05
C ASP A 96 -22.05 -9.62 0.55
N HIS A 97 -21.79 -10.58 -0.34
CA HIS A 97 -21.68 -11.98 0.03
C HIS A 97 -20.51 -12.29 0.98
N SER A 98 -19.35 -11.66 0.80
CA SER A 98 -18.20 -11.81 1.70
C SER A 98 -18.52 -11.28 3.10
N PHE A 99 -19.11 -10.08 3.18
CA PHE A 99 -19.49 -9.49 4.45
C PHE A 99 -20.64 -10.26 5.14
N ALA A 100 -21.55 -10.87 4.37
CA ALA A 100 -22.57 -11.77 4.90
C ALA A 100 -21.95 -13.04 5.48
N ALA A 101 -20.97 -13.64 4.80
CA ALA A 101 -20.25 -14.80 5.33
C ALA A 101 -19.51 -14.46 6.64
N LEU A 102 -18.90 -13.27 6.74
CA LEU A 102 -18.27 -12.81 7.98
C LEU A 102 -19.28 -12.61 9.12
N ASN A 103 -20.50 -12.14 8.78
CA ASN A 103 -21.58 -12.03 9.77
C ASN A 103 -21.99 -13.39 10.32
N ASP A 104 -22.25 -14.36 9.45
CA ASP A 104 -22.60 -15.71 9.85
C ASP A 104 -21.46 -16.39 10.64
N PHE A 105 -20.21 -16.12 10.25
CA PHE A 105 -19.03 -16.62 10.95
C PHE A 105 -18.97 -16.12 12.38
N GLN A 106 -19.21 -14.83 12.60
CA GLN A 106 -19.26 -14.23 13.93
C GLN A 106 -20.49 -14.70 14.73
N ALA A 107 -21.65 -14.85 14.08
CA ALA A 107 -22.88 -15.32 14.72
C ALA A 107 -22.74 -16.74 15.29
N ALA A 108 -21.90 -17.57 14.68
CA ALA A 108 -21.54 -18.90 15.20
C ALA A 108 -20.56 -18.87 16.40
N GLY A 109 -20.21 -17.69 16.93
CA GLY A 109 -19.34 -17.53 18.09
C GLY A 109 -17.84 -17.40 17.78
N ASN A 110 -17.47 -17.45 16.49
CA ASN A 110 -16.10 -17.16 16.06
C ASN A 110 -15.79 -15.67 16.16
N ARG A 111 -14.51 -15.33 16.04
CA ARG A 111 -14.02 -13.94 16.11
C ARG A 111 -13.56 -13.46 14.75
N VAL A 112 -13.85 -12.19 14.48
CA VAL A 112 -13.31 -11.45 13.34
C VAL A 112 -12.58 -10.24 13.89
N THR A 113 -11.32 -10.09 13.51
CA THR A 113 -10.45 -8.98 13.92
C THR A 113 -9.88 -8.32 12.67
N LEU A 114 -10.04 -7.00 12.55
CA LEU A 114 -9.45 -6.19 11.50
C LEU A 114 -8.29 -5.36 12.09
N ALA A 115 -7.05 -5.69 11.73
CA ALA A 115 -5.92 -4.82 11.99
C ALA A 115 -5.74 -3.88 10.79
N ALA A 116 -5.40 -2.62 11.05
CA ALA A 116 -5.22 -1.66 9.96
C ALA A 116 -3.82 -1.80 9.33
N GLY A 117 -3.77 -1.93 8.00
CA GLY A 117 -2.59 -1.69 7.18
C GLY A 117 -2.54 -0.24 6.69
N ASN A 118 -1.65 0.06 5.74
CA ASN A 118 -1.56 1.43 5.20
C ASN A 118 -2.75 1.80 4.30
N HIS A 119 -3.42 0.82 3.67
CA HIS A 119 -4.65 1.05 2.91
C HIS A 119 -5.89 1.13 3.80
N ASP A 120 -5.81 0.67 5.05
CA ASP A 120 -6.92 0.64 6.00
C ASP A 120 -6.92 1.78 7.03
N VAL A 121 -6.14 2.86 6.82
CA VAL A 121 -6.06 3.96 7.80
C VAL A 121 -7.44 4.56 8.13
N ASP A 122 -8.38 4.48 7.19
CA ASP A 122 -9.80 4.82 7.31
C ASP A 122 -10.53 4.07 8.45
N LEU A 123 -10.04 2.90 8.89
CA LEU A 123 -10.54 2.18 10.07
C LEU A 123 -10.37 2.98 11.38
N CYS A 124 -9.54 4.02 11.41
CA CYS A 124 -9.39 4.88 12.59
C CYS A 124 -10.67 5.69 12.88
N TRP A 125 -11.52 5.92 11.87
CA TRP A 125 -12.76 6.65 12.05
C TRP A 125 -13.79 5.87 12.89
N PRO A 126 -14.36 6.47 13.96
CA PRO A 126 -15.43 5.86 14.72
C PRO A 126 -16.65 5.44 13.87
N ALA A 127 -17.07 6.26 12.90
CA ALA A 127 -18.24 5.95 12.09
C ALA A 127 -17.98 4.79 11.11
N VAL A 128 -16.79 4.68 10.53
CA VAL A 128 -16.37 3.54 9.69
C VAL A 128 -16.46 2.24 10.48
N ARG A 129 -15.88 2.20 11.69
CA ARG A 129 -15.96 1.03 12.58
C ARG A 129 -17.39 0.69 13.00
N LYS A 130 -18.20 1.72 13.28
CA LYS A 130 -19.63 1.53 13.59
C LYS A 130 -20.38 0.92 12.41
N ARG A 131 -20.12 1.37 11.19
CA ARG A 131 -20.76 0.87 9.98
C ARG A 131 -20.35 -0.56 9.66
N LEU A 132 -19.07 -0.90 9.80
CA LEU A 132 -18.58 -2.27 9.67
C LEU A 132 -19.17 -3.21 10.74
N ARG A 133 -19.28 -2.76 12.00
CA ARG A 133 -19.99 -3.52 13.04
C ARG A 133 -21.47 -3.73 12.73
N ALA A 134 -22.15 -2.75 12.14
CA ALA A 134 -23.52 -2.94 11.70
C ALA A 134 -23.63 -3.98 10.57
N ARG A 135 -22.58 -4.12 9.74
CA ARG A 135 -22.57 -5.07 8.61
C ARG A 135 -22.13 -6.48 8.97
N ILE A 136 -21.09 -6.62 9.78
CA ILE A 136 -20.47 -7.92 10.15
C ILE A 136 -20.98 -8.39 11.52
N GLY A 137 -21.28 -7.47 12.43
CA GLY A 137 -21.80 -7.79 13.75
C GLY A 137 -21.07 -7.05 14.88
N PRO A 138 -21.72 -6.93 16.05
CA PRO A 138 -21.24 -6.11 17.17
C PRO A 138 -19.94 -6.65 17.80
N GLY A 139 -19.62 -7.93 17.59
CA GLY A 139 -18.41 -8.58 18.10
C GLY A 139 -17.15 -8.27 17.28
N LEU A 140 -17.25 -7.50 16.19
CA LEU A 140 -16.11 -7.15 15.33
C LEU A 140 -15.08 -6.33 16.10
N ARG A 141 -13.83 -6.81 16.06
CA ARG A 141 -12.68 -6.22 16.72
C ARG A 141 -11.84 -5.43 15.73
N PHE A 142 -11.17 -4.40 16.25
CA PHE A 142 -10.30 -3.52 15.48
C PHE A 142 -8.99 -3.33 16.22
N GLU A 143 -7.88 -3.45 15.51
CA GLU A 143 -6.53 -3.16 15.99
C GLU A 143 -5.99 -2.01 15.11
N THR A 144 -6.24 -0.77 15.53
CA THR A 144 -5.93 0.45 14.75
C THR A 144 -4.84 1.26 15.42
N GLY A 145 -3.88 1.77 14.66
CA GLY A 145 -2.80 2.61 15.19
C GLY A 145 -1.83 1.88 16.12
N VAL A 146 -1.69 0.58 15.92
CA VAL A 146 -0.76 -0.29 16.65
C VAL A 146 0.18 -0.97 15.68
N ASP A 147 1.45 -1.12 16.07
CA ASP A 147 2.48 -1.73 15.23
C ASP A 147 2.44 -3.26 15.31
N TRP A 148 2.19 -3.77 16.52
CA TRP A 148 2.22 -5.18 16.87
C TRP A 148 1.03 -5.54 17.74
N VAL A 149 0.33 -6.59 17.33
CA VAL A 149 -0.76 -7.22 18.07
C VAL A 149 -0.27 -8.54 18.61
N GLU A 150 -0.51 -8.78 19.89
CA GLU A 150 -0.09 -10.00 20.58
C GLU A 150 -1.27 -10.94 20.81
N ARG A 151 -1.01 -12.23 20.69
CA ARG A 151 -1.93 -13.33 20.97
C ARG A 151 -1.17 -14.45 21.66
N HIS A 152 -1.91 -15.37 22.29
CA HIS A 152 -1.33 -16.53 22.99
C HIS A 152 -0.26 -16.11 24.01
N ASP A 153 -0.57 -15.14 24.87
CA ASP A 153 0.31 -14.67 25.95
C ASP A 153 1.69 -14.18 25.47
N GLY A 154 1.69 -13.40 24.39
CA GLY A 154 2.92 -12.85 23.81
C GLY A 154 3.76 -13.87 23.04
N ARG A 155 3.21 -15.05 22.72
CA ARG A 155 3.90 -16.05 21.89
C ARG A 155 3.68 -15.85 20.40
N LEU A 156 2.55 -15.24 20.02
CA LEU A 156 2.25 -14.83 18.65
C LEU A 156 2.27 -13.31 18.54
N HIS A 157 3.11 -12.79 17.65
CA HIS A 157 3.14 -11.38 17.30
C HIS A 157 2.69 -11.19 15.84
N ILE A 158 1.74 -10.31 15.63
CA ILE A 158 1.16 -10.04 14.32
C ILE A 158 1.35 -8.54 14.05
N GLY A 159 1.95 -8.18 12.92
CA GLY A 159 2.09 -6.78 12.52
C GLY A 159 2.00 -6.69 11.00
N HIS A 160 1.48 -5.60 10.43
CA HIS A 160 1.34 -5.53 8.98
C HIS A 160 2.71 -5.34 8.28
N GLY A 161 3.54 -4.41 8.78
CA GLY A 161 4.90 -4.16 8.28
C GLY A 161 5.09 -2.81 7.57
N HIS A 162 4.00 -2.09 7.25
CA HIS A 162 4.03 -0.81 6.54
C HIS A 162 4.87 0.28 7.22
N LEU A 163 5.02 0.24 8.54
CA LEU A 163 5.87 1.21 9.23
C LEU A 163 7.35 1.04 8.91
N GLU A 164 7.82 -0.13 8.46
CA GLU A 164 9.20 -0.25 8.00
C GLU A 164 9.38 0.30 6.57
N ASP A 165 8.29 0.47 5.81
CA ASP A 165 8.33 1.05 4.47
C ASP A 165 8.21 2.58 4.52
N PRO A 166 9.26 3.33 4.16
CA PRO A 166 9.24 4.79 4.15
C PRO A 166 8.16 5.41 3.24
N ALA A 167 7.71 4.68 2.21
CA ALA A 167 6.61 5.11 1.35
C ALA A 167 5.26 4.99 2.06
N ASN A 168 5.09 3.99 2.93
CA ASN A 168 3.79 3.62 3.51
C ASN A 168 3.71 3.86 5.03
N ARG A 169 4.78 4.40 5.63
CA ARG A 169 4.83 4.81 7.04
C ARG A 169 4.03 6.08 7.30
N PHE A 170 3.19 6.02 8.32
CA PHE A 170 2.53 7.18 8.94
C PHE A 170 3.42 7.80 10.01
N LYS A 171 3.43 9.13 10.14
CA LYS A 171 4.20 9.80 11.20
C LYS A 171 3.44 9.73 12.53
N HIS A 172 2.12 9.74 12.46
CA HIS A 172 1.20 9.73 13.61
C HIS A 172 0.36 8.45 13.63
N TRP A 173 0.98 7.29 13.40
CA TRP A 173 0.23 6.02 13.26
C TRP A 173 -0.75 5.73 14.40
N SER A 174 -0.38 6.02 15.65
CA SER A 174 -1.25 5.81 16.81
C SER A 174 -2.42 6.78 16.91
N ALA A 175 -2.38 7.90 16.20
CA ALA A 175 -3.42 8.92 16.15
C ALA A 175 -3.40 9.65 14.79
N PRO A 176 -3.78 8.98 13.68
CA PRO A 176 -3.59 9.51 12.35
C PRO A 176 -4.70 10.50 11.96
N ILE A 177 -5.64 10.81 12.85
CA ILE A 177 -6.65 11.85 12.63
C ILE A 177 -6.03 13.20 13.03
N LEU A 178 -5.79 14.04 12.04
CA LEU A 178 -5.20 15.36 12.16
C LEU A 178 -6.24 16.45 11.98
N GLN A 179 -5.98 17.63 12.56
CA GLN A 179 -6.78 18.82 12.31
C GLN A 179 -6.30 19.49 11.01
N ALA A 180 -7.15 19.49 9.99
CA ALA A 180 -6.96 20.23 8.74
C ALA A 180 -7.78 21.53 8.74
N PRO A 181 -7.54 22.46 7.78
CA PRO A 181 -8.29 23.71 7.67
C PRO A 181 -9.80 23.52 7.47
N ASP A 182 -10.23 22.42 6.83
CA ASP A 182 -11.62 22.10 6.53
C ASP A 182 -12.26 21.10 7.52
N GLY A 183 -11.52 20.66 8.54
CA GLY A 183 -12.00 19.75 9.57
C GLY A 183 -11.01 18.65 9.92
N ALA A 184 -11.48 17.64 10.66
CA ALA A 184 -10.66 16.47 10.98
C ALA A 184 -10.48 15.61 9.71
N ARG A 185 -9.24 15.25 9.40
CA ARG A 185 -8.85 14.42 8.25
C ARG A 185 -7.78 13.42 8.65
N LEU A 186 -7.69 12.31 7.94
CA LEU A 186 -6.61 11.35 8.14
C LEU A 186 -5.27 11.94 7.64
N GLU A 187 -4.17 11.52 8.24
CA GLU A 187 -2.82 11.76 7.75
C GLU A 187 -2.67 11.11 6.37
N MET A 188 -2.09 11.83 5.41
CA MET A 188 -1.72 11.27 4.12
C MET A 188 -0.35 10.61 4.23
N CYS A 189 -0.27 9.32 3.91
CA CYS A 189 1.02 8.69 3.67
C CYS A 189 1.45 8.88 2.20
N PRO A 190 2.75 8.86 1.94
CA PRO A 190 3.30 9.16 0.61
C PRO A 190 2.89 8.19 -0.50
N GLY A 191 2.85 6.90 -0.18
CA GLY A 191 2.42 5.83 -1.08
C GLY A 191 0.97 6.03 -1.48
N THR A 192 0.09 6.32 -0.53
CA THR A 192 -1.31 6.67 -0.80
C THR A 192 -1.40 7.93 -1.67
N LEU A 193 -0.63 8.99 -1.40
CA LEU A 193 -0.64 10.20 -2.24
C LEU A 193 -0.25 9.87 -3.69
N PHE A 194 0.78 9.05 -3.87
CA PHE A 194 1.21 8.60 -5.19
C PHE A 194 0.13 7.78 -5.90
N MET A 195 -0.48 6.84 -5.19
CA MET A 195 -1.58 6.03 -5.70
C MET A 195 -2.72 6.93 -6.23
N VAL A 196 -3.25 7.79 -5.36
CA VAL A 196 -4.49 8.51 -5.62
C VAL A 196 -4.34 9.64 -6.64
N ARG A 197 -3.14 10.23 -6.76
CA ARG A 197 -2.89 11.36 -7.68
C ARG A 197 -2.28 10.96 -9.00
N PHE A 198 -1.60 9.83 -9.05
CA PHE A 198 -0.87 9.45 -10.25
C PHE A 198 -1.27 8.08 -10.75
N VAL A 199 -1.31 7.06 -9.90
CA VAL A 199 -1.62 5.70 -10.36
C VAL A 199 -3.07 5.60 -10.83
N ASN A 200 -4.04 6.11 -10.07
CA ASN A 200 -5.46 6.13 -10.51
C ASN A 200 -5.65 6.83 -11.88
N GLY A 201 -4.87 7.89 -12.14
CA GLY A 201 -4.89 8.59 -13.43
C GLY A 201 -4.14 7.85 -14.54
N LEU A 202 -3.07 7.15 -14.18
CA LEU A 202 -2.32 6.27 -15.08
C LEU A 202 -3.17 5.06 -15.48
N GLU A 203 -3.93 4.47 -14.56
CA GLU A 203 -4.82 3.33 -14.79
C GLU A 203 -5.92 3.63 -15.81
N ALA A 204 -6.45 4.85 -15.83
CA ALA A 204 -7.36 5.28 -16.89
C ALA A 204 -6.73 5.16 -18.30
N ARG A 205 -5.40 5.15 -18.41
CA ARG A 205 -4.62 5.03 -19.65
C ARG A 205 -3.91 3.66 -19.79
N TYR A 206 -3.62 3.01 -18.68
CA TYR A 206 -2.90 1.75 -18.52
C TYR A 206 -3.46 0.97 -17.31
N PRO A 207 -4.60 0.26 -17.46
CA PRO A 207 -5.39 -0.31 -16.35
C PRO A 207 -4.70 -1.34 -15.43
N PHE A 208 -3.41 -1.57 -15.61
CA PHE A 208 -2.64 -2.70 -15.08
C PHE A 208 -1.45 -2.27 -14.20
N ALA A 209 -1.33 -0.97 -13.90
CA ALA A 209 -0.17 -0.40 -13.21
C ALA A 209 -0.03 -0.90 -11.75
N ASP A 210 -1.12 -1.31 -11.11
CA ASP A 210 -1.14 -1.76 -9.70
C ASP A 210 -0.65 -3.19 -9.45
N ASN A 211 -0.65 -4.05 -10.47
CA ASN A 211 -0.14 -5.42 -10.37
C ASN A 211 1.40 -5.51 -10.19
N LEU A 212 2.10 -4.37 -10.25
CA LEU A 212 3.55 -4.30 -10.07
C LEU A 212 3.91 -4.16 -8.60
N HIS A 213 4.27 -5.28 -7.98
CA HIS A 213 4.68 -5.31 -6.59
C HIS A 213 6.20 -5.45 -6.41
N PRO A 214 6.79 -4.68 -5.46
CA PRO A 214 6.23 -3.48 -4.84
C PRO A 214 6.03 -2.32 -5.84
N VAL A 215 5.16 -1.33 -5.53
CA VAL A 215 4.91 -0.10 -6.35
C VAL A 215 6.20 0.64 -6.74
N GLN A 216 7.27 0.48 -5.95
CA GLN A 216 8.61 1.01 -6.27
C GLN A 216 9.17 0.45 -7.60
N ASN A 217 8.69 -0.71 -8.04
CA ASN A 217 9.03 -1.31 -9.31
C ASN A 217 8.37 -0.61 -10.50
N LEU A 218 7.15 -0.09 -10.32
CA LEU A 218 6.51 0.77 -11.32
C LEU A 218 7.35 2.02 -11.58
N ALA A 219 7.93 2.63 -10.54
CA ALA A 219 8.86 3.76 -10.73
C ALA A 219 10.08 3.38 -11.60
N THR A 220 10.62 2.17 -11.43
CA THR A 220 11.76 1.66 -12.21
C THR A 220 11.37 1.41 -13.67
N VAL A 221 10.19 0.84 -13.92
CA VAL A 221 9.65 0.62 -15.27
C VAL A 221 9.39 1.96 -15.97
N LEU A 222 8.75 2.92 -15.27
CA LEU A 222 8.45 4.26 -15.78
C LEU A 222 9.70 5.08 -16.09
N LEU A 223 10.78 4.92 -15.31
CA LEU A 223 12.08 5.53 -15.59
C LEU A 223 12.76 4.95 -16.83
N ARG A 224 12.50 3.67 -17.14
CA ARG A 224 13.15 2.95 -18.25
C ARG A 224 12.51 3.19 -19.60
N GLU A 225 11.18 3.34 -19.65
CA GLU A 225 10.43 3.42 -20.92
C GLU A 225 10.21 4.85 -21.44
N ASP A 226 10.79 5.87 -20.77
CA ASP A 226 10.79 7.32 -21.08
C ASP A 226 9.96 7.78 -22.29
N THR A 227 8.65 7.64 -22.18
CA THR A 227 7.70 8.12 -23.18
C THR A 227 6.77 9.13 -22.50
N GLY A 228 7.18 10.40 -22.50
CA GLY A 228 6.26 11.52 -22.21
C GLY A 228 6.29 12.10 -20.78
N GLY A 229 7.39 11.93 -20.02
CA GLY A 229 7.57 12.65 -18.74
C GLY A 229 7.34 11.81 -17.48
N PHE A 230 7.05 10.51 -17.61
CA PHE A 230 6.88 9.58 -16.48
C PHE A 230 8.13 9.42 -15.59
N ALA A 231 9.33 9.69 -16.14
CA ALA A 231 10.58 9.70 -15.38
C ALA A 231 10.59 10.74 -14.24
N SER A 232 9.84 11.84 -14.36
CA SER A 232 9.78 12.90 -13.33
C SER A 232 8.92 12.51 -12.12
N ALA A 233 7.80 11.81 -12.35
CA ALA A 233 6.96 11.24 -11.30
C ALA A 233 7.67 10.09 -10.58
N GLY A 234 8.34 9.19 -11.32
CA GLY A 234 9.15 8.12 -10.75
C GLY A 234 10.32 8.64 -9.91
N TRP A 235 11.04 9.67 -10.37
CA TRP A 235 12.08 10.33 -9.58
C TRP A 235 11.54 10.95 -8.29
N MET A 236 10.38 11.60 -8.35
CA MET A 236 9.78 12.23 -7.18
C MET A 236 9.40 11.24 -6.11
N LEU A 237 8.76 10.14 -6.49
CA LEU A 237 8.45 9.06 -5.57
C LEU A 237 9.73 8.52 -4.93
N LEU A 238 10.79 8.28 -5.72
CA LEU A 238 12.08 7.82 -5.20
C LEU A 238 12.75 8.83 -4.26
N LYS A 239 12.71 10.13 -4.56
CA LYS A 239 13.24 11.18 -3.68
C LYS A 239 12.46 11.29 -2.39
N PHE A 240 11.15 11.17 -2.48
CA PHE A 240 10.28 11.16 -1.32
C PHE A 240 10.64 9.98 -0.40
N ILE A 241 10.75 8.77 -0.96
CA ILE A 241 11.15 7.56 -0.25
C ILE A 241 12.54 7.75 0.37
N ALA A 242 13.51 8.27 -0.39
CA ALA A 242 14.89 8.50 0.09
C ALA A 242 15.00 9.54 1.22
N ARG A 243 14.09 10.52 1.30
CA ARG A 243 14.04 11.47 2.43
C ARG A 243 13.59 10.83 3.74
N HIS A 244 12.70 9.86 3.66
CA HIS A 244 12.09 9.21 4.82
C HIS A 244 12.83 7.91 5.20
N ALA A 245 13.58 7.34 4.26
CA ALA A 245 14.52 6.26 4.48
C ALA A 245 15.91 6.81 4.85
N LYS A 246 16.27 6.86 6.14
CA LYS A 246 17.63 7.22 6.59
C LYS A 246 18.75 6.29 6.05
N THR A 247 18.46 5.35 5.16
CA THR A 247 19.32 4.22 4.75
C THR A 247 19.37 3.95 3.24
N LEU A 248 18.78 4.78 2.37
CA LEU A 248 18.94 4.62 0.91
C LEU A 248 20.16 5.40 0.41
N GLY A 249 21.15 4.66 -0.11
CA GLY A 249 22.37 5.19 -0.72
C GLY A 249 22.04 6.07 -1.93
N ALA A 250 22.31 7.36 -1.78
CA ALA A 250 21.96 8.43 -2.71
C ALA A 250 22.99 8.61 -3.84
N SER A 251 23.11 7.67 -4.79
CA SER A 251 23.93 7.93 -5.98
C SER A 251 23.12 8.28 -7.24
N GLU A 252 21.99 7.64 -7.53
CA GLU A 252 21.33 7.80 -8.85
C GLU A 252 20.07 8.69 -8.86
N ALA A 253 19.28 8.73 -7.78
CA ALA A 253 18.18 9.69 -7.60
C ALA A 253 18.66 11.16 -7.52
N SER A 254 19.98 11.36 -7.35
CA SER A 254 20.59 12.69 -7.27
C SER A 254 20.75 13.35 -8.65
N ASP A 255 20.85 12.59 -9.75
CA ASP A 255 21.10 13.16 -11.08
C ASP A 255 19.85 13.78 -11.72
N VAL A 256 18.66 13.26 -11.45
CA VAL A 256 17.42 13.91 -11.93
C VAL A 256 17.12 15.18 -11.12
N GLY A 257 17.35 15.17 -9.80
CA GLY A 257 17.16 16.35 -8.94
C GLY A 257 18.09 17.50 -9.31
N ARG A 258 19.39 17.21 -9.49
CA ARG A 258 20.36 18.19 -10.01
C ARG A 258 19.96 18.72 -11.38
N ARG A 259 19.51 17.86 -12.30
CA ARG A 259 19.03 18.29 -13.63
C ARG A 259 17.79 19.18 -13.57
N LEU A 260 16.83 18.87 -12.70
CA LEU A 260 15.62 19.69 -12.53
C LEU A 260 15.93 21.02 -11.86
N LEU A 261 16.83 21.06 -10.87
CA LEU A 261 17.32 22.30 -10.29
C LEU A 261 18.07 23.16 -11.31
N ALA A 262 19.00 22.57 -12.06
CA ALA A 262 19.70 23.26 -13.14
C ALA A 262 18.70 23.82 -14.16
N ARG A 263 17.71 23.03 -14.58
CA ARG A 263 16.64 23.50 -15.46
C ARG A 263 15.84 24.63 -14.82
N LEU A 264 15.47 24.56 -13.54
CA LEU A 264 14.78 25.67 -12.87
C LEU A 264 15.61 26.97 -12.88
N ARG A 265 16.93 26.86 -12.82
CA ARG A 265 17.84 28.01 -12.90
C ARG A 265 18.01 28.54 -14.32
N GLU A 266 18.10 27.66 -15.30
CA GLU A 266 18.54 27.98 -16.67
C GLU A 266 17.39 28.15 -17.68
N ASP A 267 16.23 27.54 -17.44
CA ASP A 267 15.08 27.50 -18.34
C ASP A 267 13.94 28.38 -17.78
N ASP A 268 13.80 29.60 -18.30
CA ASP A 268 12.74 30.56 -17.91
C ASP A 268 11.34 30.02 -18.17
N ASP A 269 11.13 29.25 -19.24
CA ASP A 269 9.85 28.66 -19.61
C ASP A 269 9.45 27.58 -18.58
N PHE A 270 10.43 26.80 -18.09
CA PHE A 270 10.21 25.86 -16.98
C PHE A 270 9.95 26.57 -15.64
N ALA A 271 10.70 27.62 -15.32
CA ALA A 271 10.45 28.43 -14.12
C ALA A 271 9.07 29.10 -14.15
N GLN A 272 8.63 29.59 -15.31
CA GLN A 272 7.29 30.14 -15.53
C GLN A 272 6.21 29.10 -15.35
N ARG A 273 6.38 27.88 -15.89
CA ARG A 273 5.41 26.79 -15.68
C ARG A 273 5.29 26.42 -14.20
N LEU A 274 6.40 26.29 -13.48
CA LEU A 274 6.38 25.98 -12.04
C LEU A 274 5.72 27.11 -11.23
N ALA A 275 6.03 28.37 -11.54
CA ALA A 275 5.39 29.53 -10.93
C ALA A 275 3.88 29.58 -11.21
N ALA A 276 3.47 29.28 -12.45
CA ALA A 276 2.08 29.20 -12.83
C ALA A 276 1.35 28.08 -12.09
N ALA A 277 1.99 26.91 -11.90
CA ALA A 277 1.44 25.78 -11.15
C ALA A 277 1.27 26.10 -9.66
N CYS A 278 2.13 26.94 -9.07
CA CYS A 278 2.00 27.39 -7.67
C CYS A 278 0.68 28.13 -7.40
N ARG A 279 0.03 28.68 -8.41
CA ARG A 279 -1.31 29.30 -8.27
C ARG A 279 -2.37 28.28 -7.83
N LEU A 280 -2.21 27.00 -8.18
CA LEU A 280 -3.09 25.92 -7.72
C LEU A 280 -2.97 25.66 -6.22
N LEU A 281 -1.85 26.07 -5.61
CA LEU A 281 -1.64 26.04 -4.15
C LEU A 281 -2.17 27.30 -3.46
N GLY A 282 -2.84 28.20 -4.20
CA GLY A 282 -3.27 29.51 -3.68
C GLY A 282 -2.11 30.49 -3.45
N ALA A 283 -0.90 30.21 -3.97
CA ALA A 283 0.26 31.06 -3.83
C ALA A 283 0.60 31.73 -5.17
N GLU A 284 0.47 33.05 -5.24
CA GLU A 284 1.05 33.81 -6.35
C GLU A 284 2.57 33.85 -6.21
N ARG A 285 3.28 33.20 -7.12
CA ARG A 285 4.74 33.22 -7.17
C ARG A 285 5.19 33.71 -8.55
N SER A 286 6.22 34.53 -8.57
CA SER A 286 6.97 34.84 -9.79
C SER A 286 8.03 33.75 -10.03
N PRO A 287 8.53 33.58 -11.28
CA PRO A 287 9.67 32.69 -11.56
C PRO A 287 10.88 32.96 -10.66
N GLU A 288 11.16 34.24 -10.36
CA GLU A 288 12.25 34.66 -9.49
C GLU A 288 12.02 34.25 -8.03
N SER A 289 10.78 34.36 -7.55
CA SER A 289 10.41 33.86 -6.21
C SER A 289 10.59 32.35 -6.14
N VAL A 290 10.10 31.59 -7.12
CA VAL A 290 10.26 30.13 -7.14
C VAL A 290 11.75 29.75 -7.14
N ARG A 291 12.57 30.45 -7.93
CA ARG A 291 14.02 30.21 -7.95
C ARG A 291 14.65 30.47 -6.59
N ARG A 292 14.30 31.57 -5.94
CA ARG A 292 14.84 31.91 -4.61
C ARG A 292 14.41 30.90 -3.55
N ASP A 293 13.14 30.52 -3.53
CA ASP A 293 12.55 29.68 -2.50
C ASP A 293 12.94 28.19 -2.67
N VAL A 294 13.23 27.77 -3.91
CA VAL A 294 13.72 26.43 -4.25
C VAL A 294 15.24 26.49 -4.42
N SER A 295 15.98 26.41 -3.32
CA SER A 295 17.45 26.53 -3.27
C SER A 295 18.21 25.24 -3.56
N ASP A 296 17.58 24.10 -3.29
CA ASP A 296 18.20 22.78 -3.22
C ASP A 296 17.19 21.68 -3.57
N GLU A 297 17.64 20.42 -3.57
CA GLU A 297 16.79 19.31 -3.96
C GLU A 297 15.66 19.09 -2.95
N ASP A 298 15.86 19.53 -1.70
CA ASP A 298 14.93 19.41 -0.58
C ASP A 298 13.71 20.31 -0.73
N SER A 299 13.95 21.60 -0.86
CA SER A 299 12.95 22.58 -1.24
C SER A 299 12.27 22.25 -2.59
N LEU A 300 13.00 21.73 -3.58
CA LEU A 300 12.40 21.34 -4.86
C LEU A 300 11.40 20.21 -4.71
N ALA A 301 11.78 19.11 -4.07
CA ALA A 301 10.86 17.99 -3.95
C ALA A 301 9.74 18.24 -2.94
N GLU A 302 9.88 19.16 -1.97
CA GLU A 302 8.76 19.62 -1.16
C GLU A 302 7.75 20.43 -1.99
N LEU A 303 8.22 21.40 -2.79
CA LEU A 303 7.34 22.14 -3.69
C LEU A 303 6.62 21.18 -4.66
N MET A 304 7.36 20.23 -5.21
CA MET A 304 6.79 19.26 -6.13
C MET A 304 5.78 18.33 -5.45
N ARG A 305 6.00 17.91 -4.21
CA ARG A 305 5.03 17.15 -3.41
C ARG A 305 3.72 17.91 -3.24
N GLN A 306 3.79 19.20 -2.93
CA GLN A 306 2.60 20.05 -2.80
C GLN A 306 1.88 20.19 -4.15
N LEU A 307 2.62 20.49 -5.22
CA LEU A 307 2.07 20.59 -6.57
C LEU A 307 1.42 19.28 -7.02
N PHE A 308 2.01 18.13 -6.69
CA PHE A 308 1.48 16.81 -7.06
C PHE A 308 0.10 16.53 -6.48
N ALA A 309 -0.23 17.11 -5.32
CA ALA A 309 -1.55 16.98 -4.72
C ALA A 309 -2.65 17.79 -5.44
N VAL A 310 -2.29 18.77 -6.27
CA VAL A 310 -3.23 19.73 -6.85
C VAL A 310 -3.19 19.80 -8.38
N VAL A 311 -2.08 19.41 -9.00
CA VAL A 311 -1.90 19.44 -10.45
C VAL A 311 -2.59 18.22 -11.07
N PRO A 312 -3.48 18.41 -12.07
CA PRO A 312 -4.08 17.31 -12.81
C PRO A 312 -3.02 16.41 -13.50
N PRO A 313 -3.26 15.10 -13.68
CA PRO A 313 -2.28 14.17 -14.25
C PRO A 313 -1.75 14.57 -15.64
N ASP A 314 -2.59 15.13 -16.51
CA ASP A 314 -2.17 15.56 -17.87
C ASP A 314 -1.28 16.81 -17.83
N ASP A 315 -1.61 17.76 -16.95
CA ASP A 315 -0.83 18.99 -16.75
C ASP A 315 0.52 18.70 -16.09
N TRP A 316 0.58 17.64 -15.29
CA TRP A 316 1.82 17.16 -14.68
C TRP A 316 2.86 16.76 -15.72
N GLN A 317 2.44 16.04 -16.77
CA GLN A 317 3.34 15.66 -17.86
C GLN A 317 3.81 16.91 -18.63
N ALA A 318 2.89 17.84 -18.89
CA ALA A 318 3.19 19.10 -19.57
C ALA A 318 4.17 19.99 -18.79
N LEU A 319 4.13 19.94 -17.44
CA LEU A 319 5.04 20.68 -16.57
C LEU A 319 6.51 20.31 -16.84
N PHE A 320 6.77 19.03 -17.13
CA PHE A 320 8.12 18.49 -17.29
C PHE A 320 8.52 18.18 -18.74
N ALA A 321 7.58 18.24 -19.69
CA ALA A 321 7.88 18.11 -21.11
C ALA A 321 9.01 19.07 -21.52
N ARG A 322 10.05 18.56 -22.18
CA ARG A 322 11.03 19.40 -22.87
C ARG A 322 10.36 19.90 -24.16
N ARG A 323 10.49 21.18 -24.50
CA ARG A 323 10.25 21.60 -25.90
C ARG A 323 11.14 20.73 -26.79
N PRO A 324 10.70 20.30 -27.99
CA PRO A 324 11.58 19.59 -28.89
C PRO A 324 12.75 20.52 -29.25
N ALA A 325 13.94 20.19 -28.79
CA ALA A 325 15.15 20.74 -29.37
C ALA A 325 15.23 20.24 -30.82
N ALA A 326 15.64 21.13 -31.73
CA ALA A 326 15.87 20.79 -33.14
C ALA A 326 16.70 19.50 -33.25
N VAL A 327 16.30 18.65 -34.20
CA VAL A 327 16.85 17.32 -34.51
C VAL A 327 18.37 17.29 -34.33
N LEU A 328 18.83 16.52 -33.34
CA LEU A 328 20.19 16.02 -33.26
C LEU A 328 20.15 14.50 -33.10
N GLY A 329 20.93 13.87 -33.98
CA GLY A 329 20.93 12.46 -34.36
C GLY A 329 20.76 11.43 -33.24
N ALA A 330 20.11 10.34 -33.64
CA ALA A 330 20.14 9.05 -32.97
C ALA A 330 21.57 8.69 -32.53
N ALA A 331 21.84 8.83 -31.24
CA ALA A 331 23.04 8.32 -30.61
C ALA A 331 22.68 7.80 -29.21
N GLY A 332 22.75 6.47 -29.04
CA GLY A 332 23.01 5.86 -27.75
C GLY A 332 21.83 5.24 -27.01
N SER A 333 21.24 4.18 -27.58
CA SER A 333 20.43 3.15 -26.90
C SER A 333 21.21 2.33 -25.85
N LYS A 334 22.20 2.90 -25.17
CA LYS A 334 23.01 2.20 -24.17
C LYS A 334 23.30 3.18 -23.04
N THR A 335 22.56 3.04 -21.94
CA THR A 335 22.96 3.11 -20.50
C THR A 335 21.71 3.38 -19.65
N LEU A 336 20.71 2.50 -19.75
CA LEU A 336 19.53 2.46 -18.85
C LEU A 336 19.31 1.04 -18.30
N GLY A 337 20.25 0.14 -18.55
CA GLY A 337 20.23 -1.26 -18.12
C GLY A 337 20.90 -1.54 -16.78
N THR A 338 21.27 -0.50 -16.01
CA THR A 338 22.02 -0.65 -14.74
C THR A 338 21.41 0.11 -13.55
N ILE A 339 20.21 0.69 -13.71
CA ILE A 339 19.56 1.56 -12.70
C ILE A 339 18.58 0.75 -11.85
N VAL A 340 19.07 -0.25 -11.13
CA VAL A 340 18.25 -1.01 -10.15
C VAL A 340 19.01 -1.05 -8.83
N GLY A 341 18.98 0.09 -8.13
CA GLY A 341 19.68 0.29 -6.86
C GLY A 341 18.82 0.92 -5.75
N ALA A 342 17.53 1.17 -5.97
CA ALA A 342 16.61 1.40 -4.85
C ALA A 342 16.40 0.04 -4.19
N ARG A 343 16.91 -0.14 -2.96
CA ARG A 343 16.70 -1.37 -2.19
C ARG A 343 15.20 -1.63 -2.09
N HIS A 344 14.73 -2.68 -2.76
CA HIS A 344 13.36 -3.17 -2.70
C HIS A 344 12.88 -3.25 -1.24
N PHE A 345 11.75 -2.63 -0.91
CA PHE A 345 11.04 -3.03 0.29
C PHE A 345 10.45 -4.40 -0.01
N GLY A 346 11.06 -5.45 0.55
CA GLY A 346 10.78 -6.83 0.17
C GLY A 346 11.09 -7.79 1.31
N ARG A 347 11.09 -9.09 1.00
CA ARG A 347 11.24 -10.18 1.98
C ARG A 347 12.37 -9.95 2.99
N LYS A 348 13.54 -9.48 2.53
CA LYS A 348 14.69 -9.25 3.41
C LYS A 348 14.40 -8.25 4.53
N THR A 349 13.79 -7.10 4.22
CA THR A 349 13.51 -6.05 5.21
C THR A 349 12.56 -6.57 6.30
N LEU A 350 11.53 -7.32 5.91
CA LEU A 350 10.61 -7.93 6.87
C LEU A 350 11.25 -9.07 7.67
N ARG A 351 12.13 -9.88 7.08
CA ARG A 351 12.92 -10.87 7.85
C ARG A 351 13.83 -10.20 8.88
N ASP A 352 14.48 -9.09 8.53
CA ASP A 352 15.29 -8.30 9.44
C ASP A 352 14.42 -7.69 10.57
N LEU A 353 13.20 -7.25 10.27
CA LEU A 353 12.23 -6.81 11.29
C LEU A 353 11.79 -7.97 12.20
N ALA A 354 11.54 -9.16 11.63
CA ALA A 354 11.17 -10.34 12.40
C ALA A 354 12.27 -10.73 13.39
N GLN A 355 13.53 -10.74 12.96
CA GLN A 355 14.68 -10.98 13.83
C GLN A 355 14.69 -9.98 15.00
N ARG A 356 14.60 -8.67 14.72
CA ARG A 356 14.55 -7.64 15.77
C ARG A 356 13.39 -7.86 16.74
N ARG A 357 12.24 -8.34 16.24
CA ARG A 357 11.07 -8.63 17.09
C ARG A 357 11.34 -9.83 18.00
N PHE A 358 11.90 -10.90 17.47
CA PHE A 358 12.29 -12.07 18.25
C PHE A 358 13.34 -11.73 19.31
N ASP A 359 14.32 -10.88 18.99
CA ASP A 359 15.35 -10.43 19.94
C ASP A 359 14.75 -9.58 21.07
N ALA A 360 13.78 -8.72 20.73
CA ALA A 360 13.12 -7.83 21.69
C ALA A 360 12.06 -8.54 22.56
N CYS A 361 11.49 -9.64 22.08
CA CYS A 361 10.39 -10.34 22.74
C CYS A 361 10.75 -11.83 22.93
N PRO A 362 11.43 -12.22 24.02
CA PRO A 362 11.89 -13.59 24.24
C PRO A 362 10.78 -14.64 24.33
N ALA A 363 9.54 -14.23 24.60
CA ALA A 363 8.37 -15.12 24.60
C ALA A 363 7.85 -15.42 23.19
N ALA A 364 8.23 -14.63 22.19
CA ALA A 364 7.78 -14.76 20.81
C ALA A 364 8.24 -16.10 20.22
N GLN A 365 7.29 -16.89 19.73
CA GLN A 365 7.55 -18.14 19.01
C GLN A 365 7.20 -18.00 17.52
N VAL A 366 6.22 -17.14 17.23
CA VAL A 366 5.71 -16.93 15.87
C VAL A 366 5.55 -15.44 15.63
N VAL A 367 6.10 -14.97 14.50
CA VAL A 367 5.89 -13.62 13.98
C VAL A 367 5.18 -13.73 12.64
N VAL A 368 4.07 -13.03 12.46
CA VAL A 368 3.33 -12.99 11.19
C VAL A 368 3.27 -11.56 10.68
N MET A 369 3.68 -11.34 9.43
CA MET A 369 3.53 -10.04 8.76
C MET A 369 2.90 -10.12 7.37
N GLY A 370 2.52 -8.96 6.81
CA GLY A 370 1.92 -8.79 5.50
C GLY A 370 2.73 -7.82 4.63
N HIS A 371 2.06 -6.90 3.95
CA HIS A 371 2.59 -5.69 3.29
C HIS A 371 3.42 -5.91 2.02
N THR A 372 4.26 -6.94 1.96
CA THR A 372 5.08 -7.20 0.75
C THR A 372 4.30 -7.85 -0.38
N HIS A 373 3.06 -8.31 -0.14
CA HIS A 373 2.23 -9.13 -1.04
C HIS A 373 2.85 -10.49 -1.44
N LEU A 374 4.13 -10.73 -1.10
CA LEU A 374 4.87 -11.93 -1.41
C LEU A 374 4.83 -12.93 -0.26
N PRO A 375 4.41 -14.19 -0.49
CA PRO A 375 4.47 -15.20 0.56
C PRO A 375 5.91 -15.45 1.01
N ASP A 376 6.08 -15.70 2.30
CA ASP A 376 7.36 -16.01 2.93
C ASP A 376 7.19 -16.95 4.13
N ASP A 377 8.20 -17.79 4.35
CA ASP A 377 8.27 -18.74 5.47
C ASP A 377 9.73 -18.93 5.84
N GLN A 378 10.14 -18.31 6.95
CA GLN A 378 11.53 -18.27 7.38
C GLN A 378 11.65 -18.79 8.82
N PRO A 379 12.35 -19.92 9.04
CA PRO A 379 12.72 -20.33 10.39
C PRO A 379 13.82 -19.42 10.97
N PHE A 380 13.76 -19.22 12.27
CA PHE A 380 14.74 -18.54 13.12
C PHE A 380 15.13 -19.46 14.29
N ASP A 381 16.24 -19.17 14.96
CA ASP A 381 16.72 -20.00 16.08
C ASP A 381 15.70 -20.06 17.24
N ASN A 382 14.96 -18.97 17.46
CA ASN A 382 13.99 -18.79 18.54
C ASN A 382 12.54 -18.79 18.08
N GLY A 383 12.24 -19.00 16.78
CA GLY A 383 10.87 -18.95 16.30
C GLY A 383 10.71 -19.12 14.80
N ARG A 384 9.54 -18.76 14.29
CA ARG A 384 9.22 -18.81 12.86
C ARG A 384 8.53 -17.54 12.40
N TYR A 385 9.02 -16.98 11.31
CA TYR A 385 8.39 -15.87 10.61
C TYR A 385 7.55 -16.40 9.44
N LEU A 386 6.34 -15.87 9.28
CA LEU A 386 5.45 -16.20 8.18
C LEU A 386 4.88 -14.91 7.57
N ASN A 387 4.74 -14.91 6.23
CA ASN A 387 3.97 -13.94 5.49
C ASN A 387 3.00 -14.70 4.57
N PRO A 388 1.68 -14.52 4.68
CA PRO A 388 0.75 -15.18 3.77
C PRO A 388 0.88 -14.66 2.32
N GLY A 389 1.50 -13.49 2.11
CA GLY A 389 1.43 -12.77 0.84
C GLY A 389 0.08 -12.07 0.71
N SER A 390 -0.34 -11.80 -0.52
CA SER A 390 -1.63 -11.20 -0.82
C SER A 390 -2.67 -12.20 -1.30
N TRP A 391 -3.93 -11.78 -1.25
CA TRP A 391 -5.02 -12.44 -1.95
C TRP A 391 -5.25 -11.84 -3.34
N THR A 392 -4.30 -11.08 -3.86
CA THR A 392 -4.34 -10.48 -5.19
C THR A 392 -3.45 -11.23 -6.18
N ARG A 393 -3.57 -10.91 -7.47
CA ARG A 393 -2.57 -11.35 -8.46
C ARG A 393 -1.28 -10.59 -8.22
N TYR A 394 -0.15 -11.25 -8.41
CA TYR A 394 1.15 -10.62 -8.21
C TYR A 394 2.16 -11.05 -9.26
N LEU A 395 3.16 -10.20 -9.45
CA LEU A 395 4.27 -10.45 -10.35
C LEU A 395 5.60 -10.30 -9.60
N ASP A 396 6.30 -11.42 -9.40
CA ASP A 396 7.59 -11.44 -8.71
C ASP A 396 8.71 -11.05 -9.68
N LEU A 397 9.00 -9.75 -9.78
CA LEU A 397 9.99 -9.22 -10.74
C LEU A 397 11.41 -9.79 -10.57
N GLU A 398 11.75 -10.37 -9.41
CA GLU A 398 13.04 -11.06 -9.24
C GLU A 398 13.13 -12.34 -10.09
N LYS A 399 11.97 -12.90 -10.48
CA LYS A 399 11.84 -14.16 -11.23
C LYS A 399 11.46 -13.96 -12.69
N HIS A 400 11.17 -12.73 -13.13
CA HIS A 400 10.78 -12.43 -14.50
C HIS A 400 11.88 -11.65 -15.24
N PRO A 401 12.05 -11.87 -16.56
CA PRO A 401 12.90 -11.01 -17.38
C PRO A 401 12.39 -9.55 -17.32
N PRO A 402 13.22 -8.55 -17.67
CA PRO A 402 12.79 -7.16 -17.66
C PRO A 402 11.56 -6.95 -18.54
N LEU A 403 10.42 -6.71 -17.89
CA LEU A 403 9.12 -6.53 -18.53
C LEU A 403 9.00 -5.16 -19.17
N ARG A 404 8.22 -5.09 -20.26
CA ARG A 404 7.78 -3.84 -20.88
C ARG A 404 6.39 -3.43 -20.36
N LEU A 405 6.00 -2.16 -20.51
CA LEU A 405 4.64 -1.73 -20.16
C LEU A 405 3.57 -2.56 -20.89
N ASP A 406 3.83 -2.99 -22.12
CA ASP A 406 2.89 -3.82 -22.90
C ASP A 406 2.76 -5.25 -22.37
N ASP A 407 3.79 -5.81 -21.70
CA ASP A 407 3.71 -7.13 -21.09
C ASP A 407 2.74 -7.18 -19.91
N LEU A 408 2.53 -6.03 -19.27
CA LEU A 408 1.69 -5.88 -18.10
C LEU A 408 0.19 -5.82 -18.43
N ARG A 409 -0.17 -5.65 -19.71
CA ARG A 409 -1.57 -5.59 -20.18
C ARG A 409 -2.33 -6.91 -20.04
N ASP A 410 -1.63 -8.03 -19.95
CA ASP A 410 -2.23 -9.36 -19.88
C ASP A 410 -2.15 -9.91 -18.46
N GLU A 411 -3.15 -9.59 -17.63
CA GLU A 411 -3.22 -10.02 -16.24
C GLU A 411 -3.34 -11.55 -16.08
N SER A 412 -3.72 -12.26 -17.15
CA SER A 412 -3.75 -13.73 -17.12
C SER A 412 -2.35 -14.31 -16.87
N ARG A 413 -1.28 -13.53 -17.13
CA ARG A 413 0.11 -13.87 -16.88
C ARG A 413 0.54 -13.71 -15.42
N PHE A 414 -0.26 -13.03 -14.59
CA PHE A 414 0.06 -12.81 -13.18
C PHE A 414 -0.52 -13.94 -12.33
N PRO A 415 0.32 -14.83 -11.76
CA PRO A 415 -0.19 -15.87 -10.90
C PRO A 415 -0.79 -15.28 -9.61
N TYR A 416 -1.63 -16.06 -8.95
CA TYR A 416 -2.05 -15.80 -7.57
C TYR A 416 -1.92 -17.06 -6.73
N GLU A 417 -1.65 -16.88 -5.44
CA GLU A 417 -1.61 -17.93 -4.44
C GLU A 417 -2.28 -17.40 -3.17
N LEU A 418 -3.58 -17.67 -3.01
CA LEU A 418 -4.38 -17.16 -1.89
C LEU A 418 -4.03 -17.95 -0.63
N ASN A 419 -3.11 -17.44 0.18
CA ASN A 419 -2.64 -18.14 1.36
C ASN A 419 -3.18 -17.54 2.66
N TYR A 420 -3.13 -18.35 3.71
CA TYR A 420 -3.39 -17.91 5.07
C TYR A 420 -2.42 -18.60 6.01
N VAL A 421 -2.20 -18.01 7.17
CA VAL A 421 -1.42 -18.62 8.25
C VAL A 421 -2.38 -19.21 9.28
N VAL A 422 -2.12 -20.43 9.70
CA VAL A 422 -2.80 -21.09 10.82
C VAL A 422 -1.87 -21.10 12.01
N VAL A 423 -2.33 -20.60 13.16
CA VAL A 423 -1.61 -20.66 14.43
C VAL A 423 -2.48 -21.33 15.49
N GLU A 424 -1.94 -22.36 16.12
CA GLU A 424 -2.63 -23.18 17.14
C GLU A 424 -1.70 -23.43 18.33
N ALA A 425 -2.24 -23.38 19.54
CA ALA A 425 -1.55 -23.87 20.73
C ALA A 425 -1.62 -25.41 20.79
N THR A 426 -0.53 -26.08 21.15
CA THR A 426 -0.52 -27.54 21.36
C THR A 426 -1.37 -27.93 22.58
N GLU A 427 -1.73 -29.21 22.71
CA GLU A 427 -2.47 -29.72 23.88
C GLU A 427 -1.76 -29.45 25.23
N THR A 428 -0.44 -29.31 25.19
CA THR A 428 0.44 -28.96 26.32
C THR A 428 0.56 -27.44 26.59
N ASP A 429 -0.14 -26.60 25.81
CA ASP A 429 -0.26 -25.13 25.91
C ASP A 429 1.06 -24.36 26.08
N SER A 430 2.21 -24.96 25.75
CA SER A 430 3.52 -24.32 25.89
C SER A 430 4.10 -23.88 24.55
N ARG A 431 3.72 -24.56 23.46
CA ARG A 431 4.28 -24.31 22.12
C ARG A 431 3.18 -23.99 21.11
N LEU A 432 3.45 -23.03 20.25
CA LEU A 432 2.63 -22.74 19.08
C LEU A 432 3.08 -23.59 17.88
N VAL A 433 2.10 -24.11 17.15
CA VAL A 433 2.28 -24.65 15.81
C VAL A 433 1.77 -23.61 14.83
N ALA A 434 2.65 -23.16 13.93
CA ALA A 434 2.30 -22.21 12.88
C ALA A 434 2.71 -22.73 11.51
N ARG A 435 1.81 -22.58 10.54
CA ARG A 435 2.00 -23.03 9.16
C ARG A 435 1.26 -22.11 8.19
N ARG A 436 1.85 -21.91 7.00
CA ARG A 436 1.17 -21.28 5.87
C ARG A 436 0.43 -22.36 5.08
N GLU A 437 -0.84 -22.12 4.78
CA GLU A 437 -1.68 -22.97 3.94
C GLU A 437 -2.14 -22.18 2.70
N CYS A 438 -2.26 -22.89 1.57
CA CYS A 438 -2.76 -22.33 0.31
C CYS A 438 -4.23 -22.75 0.16
N PHE A 439 -5.13 -21.78 0.07
CA PHE A 439 -6.56 -22.03 -0.16
C PHE A 439 -6.85 -22.26 -1.65
N GLU A 440 -6.32 -21.41 -2.51
CA GLU A 440 -6.52 -21.45 -3.96
C GLU A 440 -5.31 -20.84 -4.65
N LYS A 441 -4.96 -21.33 -5.84
CA LYS A 441 -3.91 -20.74 -6.68
C LYS A 441 -4.28 -20.83 -8.15
N SER A 442 -3.75 -19.91 -8.96
CA SER A 442 -3.80 -20.03 -10.42
C SER A 442 -2.96 -21.22 -10.88
N GLY A 443 -3.44 -21.91 -11.93
CA GLY A 443 -2.81 -23.09 -12.53
C GLY A 443 -1.55 -22.80 -13.32
#